data_AF-A0A517LVX4-F1
#
_entry.id   AF-A0A517LVX4-F1
#
_cell.length_a   1.000
_cell.length_b   1.000
_cell.length_c   1.000
_cell.angle_alpha   90.00
_cell.angle_beta   90.00
_cell.angle_gamma   90.00
#
_symmetry.space_group_name_H-M   'P 1'
#
loop_
_entity.id
_entity.type
_entity.pdbx_description
1 polymer ?
#
loop_
_entity_poly.entity_id
_entity_poly.type
_entity_poly.pdbx_seq_one_letter_code
_entity_poly.pdbx_strand_id
1 'polypeptide(L)'
;MTSPSSADASARLSQLVDDKFRLLSLLLEKGEQQRQLIESGDATALLHLLGEKQTLISDLQRLQDGIAQIQSGGELSWASPAARQRCQTTAQQCNALGQQVLEIEALCERNASTQRNAVAKQIQEFSNFNSRSSDSYSLDDETRLAEFDESS
;
A
#
# COMPACT_ATOMS: atom_id res chain seq x y z
N MET A 1 40.08 12.51 -13.30
CA MET A 1 38.89 12.11 -12.50
C MET A 1 39.41 11.60 -11.17
N THR A 2 39.30 12.40 -10.11
CA THR A 2 39.74 12.03 -8.76
C THR A 2 38.74 11.01 -8.22
N SER A 3 39.19 9.77 -7.97
CA SER A 3 38.40 8.79 -7.23
C SER A 3 37.94 9.42 -5.91
N PRO A 4 36.66 9.29 -5.53
CA PRO A 4 36.17 9.83 -4.26
C PRO A 4 37.03 9.30 -3.11
N SER A 5 37.37 10.18 -2.16
CA SER A 5 38.10 9.75 -0.97
C SER A 5 37.23 8.75 -0.20
N SER A 6 37.86 7.76 0.44
CA SER A 6 37.14 6.78 1.30
C SER A 6 36.33 7.49 2.41
N ALA A 7 36.77 8.67 2.84
CA ALA A 7 36.02 9.55 3.74
C ALA A 7 34.71 10.09 3.13
N ASP A 8 34.74 10.51 1.86
CA ASP A 8 33.56 11.02 1.14
C ASP A 8 32.53 9.90 0.94
N ALA A 9 33.00 8.68 0.69
CA ALA A 9 32.15 7.49 0.58
C ALA A 9 31.42 7.18 1.90
N SER A 10 32.11 7.28 3.05
CA SER A 10 31.49 7.06 4.37
C SER A 10 30.44 8.13 4.72
N ALA A 11 30.71 9.39 4.35
CA ALA A 11 29.77 10.50 4.54
C ALA A 11 28.54 10.31 3.64
N ARG A 12 28.75 9.93 2.37
CA ARG A 12 27.66 9.64 1.44
C ARG A 12 26.81 8.46 1.90
N LEU A 13 27.42 7.38 2.41
CA LEU A 13 26.70 6.25 2.97
C LEU A 13 25.81 6.69 4.13
N SER A 14 26.35 7.50 5.05
CA SER A 14 25.59 8.02 6.19
C SER A 14 24.35 8.79 5.72
N GLN A 15 24.53 9.69 4.74
CA GLN A 15 23.43 10.45 4.15
C GLN A 15 22.36 9.54 3.52
N LEU A 16 22.77 8.54 2.74
CA LEU A 16 21.82 7.61 2.11
C LEU A 16 21.04 6.79 3.14
N VAL A 17 21.68 6.40 4.24
CA VAL A 17 21.03 5.68 5.35
C VAL A 17 20.04 6.59 6.10
N ASP A 18 20.39 7.86 6.33
CA ASP A 18 19.49 8.84 6.95
C ASP A 18 18.29 9.17 6.05
N ASP A 19 18.50 9.27 4.73
CA ASP A 19 17.42 9.47 3.76
C ASP A 19 16.52 8.22 3.67
N LYS A 20 17.10 7.02 3.73
CA LYS A 20 16.35 5.75 3.79
C LYS A 20 15.46 5.71 5.03
N PHE A 21 15.97 6.12 6.19
CA PHE A 21 15.20 6.19 7.44
C PHE A 21 14.01 7.13 7.30
N ARG A 22 14.21 8.30 6.70
CA ARG A 22 13.14 9.29 6.47
C ARG A 22 12.05 8.75 5.53
N LEU A 23 12.43 8.11 4.42
CA LEU A 23 11.46 7.54 3.48
C LEU A 23 10.66 6.39 4.12
N LEU A 24 11.30 5.53 4.91
CA LEU A 24 10.61 4.46 5.62
C LEU A 24 9.62 4.99 6.66
N SER A 25 10.00 6.05 7.38
CA SER A 25 9.11 6.72 8.34
C SER A 25 7.89 7.31 7.64
N LEU A 26 8.09 7.98 6.50
CA LEU A 26 7.00 8.52 5.69
C LEU A 26 6.11 7.42 5.11
N LEU A 27 6.68 6.30 4.66
CA LEU A 27 5.91 5.14 4.20
C LEU A 27 5.02 4.57 5.31
N LEU A 28 5.52 4.52 6.55
CA LEU A 28 4.73 4.09 7.70
C LEU A 28 3.56 5.05 7.98
N GLU A 29 3.80 6.36 7.97
CA GLU A 29 2.74 7.37 8.08
C GLU A 29 1.68 7.23 6.98
N LYS A 30 2.12 6.97 5.75
CA LYS A 30 1.23 6.74 4.60
C LYS A 30 0.47 5.42 4.74
N GLY A 31 1.05 4.39 5.37
CA GLY A 31 0.36 3.16 5.75
C GLY A 31 -0.81 3.41 6.71
N GLU A 32 -0.61 4.26 7.73
CA GLU A 32 -1.69 4.63 8.65
C GLU A 32 -2.79 5.45 7.96
N GLN A 33 -2.41 6.38 7.07
CA GLN A 33 -3.37 7.11 6.24
C GLN A 33 -4.18 6.15 5.35
N GLN A 34 -3.53 5.15 4.75
CA GLN A 34 -4.21 4.14 3.93
C GLN A 34 -5.22 3.35 4.75
N ARG A 35 -4.87 2.96 5.97
CA ARG A 35 -5.79 2.26 6.88
C ARG A 35 -7.05 3.09 7.13
N GLN A 36 -6.91 4.38 7.42
CA GLN A 36 -8.05 5.28 7.64
C GLN A 36 -8.94 5.44 6.39
N LEU A 37 -8.34 5.52 5.20
CA LEU A 37 -9.08 5.64 3.94
C LEU A 37 -9.83 4.35 3.56
N ILE A 38 -9.26 3.19 3.89
CA ILE A 38 -9.97 1.91 3.76
C ILE A 38 -11.17 1.91 4.70
N GLU A 39 -10.99 2.29 5.96
CA GLU A 39 -12.08 2.35 6.95
C GLU A 39 -13.21 3.31 6.52
N SER A 40 -12.88 4.45 5.91
CA SER A 40 -13.89 5.41 5.41
C SER A 40 -14.53 5.00 4.08
N GLY A 41 -13.91 4.08 3.32
CA GLY A 41 -14.36 3.68 1.99
C GLY A 41 -14.09 4.71 0.89
N ASP A 42 -13.23 5.70 1.12
CA ASP A 42 -12.86 6.70 0.12
C ASP A 42 -11.86 6.12 -0.90
N ALA A 43 -12.39 5.47 -1.92
CA ALA A 43 -11.60 4.81 -2.96
C ALA A 43 -10.77 5.80 -3.79
N THR A 44 -11.24 7.03 -4.01
CA THR A 44 -10.52 8.02 -4.81
C THR A 44 -9.29 8.54 -4.07
N ALA A 45 -9.44 8.92 -2.81
CA ALA A 45 -8.31 9.31 -1.98
C ALA A 45 -7.33 8.15 -1.78
N LEU A 46 -7.83 6.91 -1.64
CA LEU A 46 -7.00 5.71 -1.52
C LEU A 46 -6.13 5.51 -2.77
N LEU A 47 -6.68 5.65 -3.98
CA LEU A 47 -5.92 5.53 -5.22
C LEU A 47 -4.84 6.60 -5.36
N HIS A 48 -5.14 7.84 -4.96
CA HIS A 48 -4.15 8.92 -4.94
C HIS A 48 -2.99 8.61 -3.98
N LEU A 49 -3.32 8.17 -2.77
CA LEU A 49 -2.34 7.79 -1.75
C LEU A 49 -1.45 6.63 -2.20
N LEU A 50 -2.02 5.62 -2.89
CA LEU A 50 -1.25 4.52 -3.46
C LEU A 50 -0.24 5.01 -4.52
N GLY A 51 -0.63 5.99 -5.34
CA GLY A 51 0.27 6.65 -6.29
C GLY A 51 1.46 7.33 -5.59
N GLU A 52 1.20 8.10 -4.53
CA GLU A 52 2.25 8.72 -3.73
C GLU A 52 3.22 7.69 -3.13
N LYS A 53 2.68 6.60 -2.55
CA LYS A 53 3.48 5.52 -1.97
C LYS A 53 4.35 4.83 -3.02
N GLN A 54 3.87 4.65 -4.25
CA GLN A 54 4.66 4.08 -5.33
C GLN A 54 5.90 4.93 -5.66
N THR A 55 5.75 6.27 -5.64
CA THR A 55 6.91 7.18 -5.78
C THR A 55 7.91 6.97 -4.66
N LEU A 56 7.45 6.91 -3.41
CA LEU A 56 8.32 6.70 -2.24
C LEU A 56 9.06 5.36 -2.28
N ILE A 57 8.38 4.29 -2.69
CA ILE A 57 9.00 2.96 -2.89
C ILE A 57 10.07 3.01 -3.97
N SER A 58 9.82 3.73 -5.05
CA SER A 58 10.79 3.85 -6.15
C SER A 58 12.04 4.63 -5.73
N ASP A 59 11.86 5.68 -4.92
CA ASP A 59 12.99 6.42 -4.34
C ASP A 59 13.75 5.57 -3.31
N LEU A 60 13.04 4.76 -2.51
CA LEU A 60 13.65 3.82 -1.57
C LEU A 60 14.54 2.78 -2.29
N GLN A 61 14.08 2.24 -3.42
CA GLN A 61 14.87 1.32 -4.25
C GLN A 61 16.16 2.00 -4.76
N ARG A 62 16.05 3.23 -5.27
CA ARG A 62 17.23 4.01 -5.71
C ARG A 62 18.24 4.24 -4.59
N LEU A 63 17.77 4.53 -3.37
CA LEU A 63 18.66 4.66 -2.21
C LEU A 63 19.35 3.35 -1.86
N GLN A 64 18.63 2.22 -1.92
CA GLN A 64 19.19 0.90 -1.65
C GLN A 64 20.29 0.53 -2.65
N ASP A 65 20.08 0.81 -3.93
CA ASP A 65 21.10 0.61 -4.97
C ASP A 65 22.35 1.45 -4.69
N GLY A 66 22.17 2.73 -4.32
CA GLY A 66 23.28 3.61 -3.96
C GLY A 66 24.05 3.13 -2.73
N ILE A 67 23.36 2.61 -1.72
CA ILE A 67 23.99 2.02 -0.53
C ILE A 67 24.79 0.78 -0.92
N ALA A 68 24.20 -0.13 -1.71
CA ALA A 68 24.83 -1.36 -2.15
C ALA A 68 26.09 -1.08 -2.97
N GLN A 69 26.05 -0.09 -3.86
CA GLN A 69 27.19 0.33 -4.67
C GLN A 69 28.37 0.78 -3.78
N ILE A 70 28.12 1.60 -2.76
CA ILE A 70 29.18 2.06 -1.85
C ILE A 70 29.73 0.91 -1.02
N GLN A 71 28.87 0.02 -0.50
CA GLN A 71 29.30 -1.13 0.30
C GLN A 71 30.13 -2.14 -0.51
N SER A 72 29.86 -2.29 -1.80
CA SER A 72 30.66 -3.14 -2.69
C SER A 72 32.06 -2.58 -2.98
N GLY A 73 32.28 -1.29 -2.72
CA GLY A 73 33.55 -0.59 -2.96
C GLY A 73 34.68 -0.89 -1.96
N GLY A 74 34.43 -1.71 -0.93
CA GLY A 74 35.43 -2.12 0.05
C GLY A 74 35.36 -1.34 1.37
N GLU A 75 36.48 -1.29 2.10
CA GLU A 75 36.53 -0.67 3.42
C GLU A 75 36.39 0.86 3.37
N LEU A 76 35.55 1.37 4.28
CA LEU A 76 35.28 2.79 4.43
C LEU A 76 36.12 3.40 5.56
N SER A 77 36.75 4.53 5.27
CA SER A 77 37.44 5.37 6.24
C SER A 77 36.44 6.34 6.86
N TRP A 78 36.16 6.16 8.14
CA TRP A 78 35.21 7.00 8.86
C TRP A 78 35.89 8.22 9.48
N ALA A 79 35.22 9.37 9.45
CA ALA A 79 35.71 10.59 10.11
C ALA A 79 35.90 10.40 11.63
N SER A 80 35.11 9.52 12.25
CA SER A 80 35.26 9.12 13.66
C SER A 80 34.56 7.79 13.95
N PRO A 81 34.90 7.10 15.05
CA PRO A 81 34.16 5.94 15.52
C PRO A 81 32.69 6.25 15.80
N ALA A 82 32.38 7.44 16.30
CA ALA A 82 31.02 7.89 16.56
C ALA A 82 30.18 8.03 15.27
N ALA A 83 30.77 8.52 14.18
CA ALA A 83 30.10 8.59 12.88
C ALA A 83 29.75 7.20 12.35
N ARG A 84 30.67 6.24 12.48
CA ARG A 84 30.43 4.83 12.14
C ARG A 84 29.30 4.24 12.95
N GLN A 85 29.33 4.43 14.26
CA GLN A 85 28.30 3.90 15.16
C GLN A 85 26.93 4.48 14.85
N ARG A 86 26.81 5.80 14.63
CA ARG A 86 25.55 6.45 14.25
C ARG A 86 24.98 5.84 12.98
N CYS A 87 25.78 5.72 11.93
CA CYS A 87 25.33 5.12 10.66
C CYS A 87 24.86 3.66 10.85
N GLN A 88 25.57 2.87 11.68
CA GLN A 88 25.16 1.50 11.98
C GLN A 88 23.83 1.46 12.75
N THR A 89 23.65 2.31 13.75
CA THR A 89 22.41 2.42 14.51
C THR A 89 21.24 2.82 13.61
N THR A 90 21.40 3.85 12.76
CA THR A 90 20.33 4.25 11.83
C THR A 90 20.02 3.13 10.83
N ALA A 91 21.03 2.41 10.34
CA ALA A 91 20.80 1.26 9.47
C ALA A 91 20.00 0.13 10.14
N GLN A 92 20.24 -0.14 11.43
CA GLN A 92 19.45 -1.09 12.21
C GLN A 92 18.00 -0.61 12.38
N GLN A 93 17.80 0.69 12.66
CA GLN A 93 16.47 1.29 12.76
C GLN A 93 15.72 1.20 11.42
N CYS A 94 16.39 1.42 10.29
CA CYS A 94 15.82 1.21 8.96
C CYS A 94 15.31 -0.22 8.76
N ASN A 95 15.99 -1.24 9.28
CA ASN A 95 15.52 -2.62 9.17
C ASN A 95 14.24 -2.82 9.99
N ALA A 96 14.18 -2.29 11.21
CA ALA A 96 12.99 -2.34 12.05
C ALA A 96 11.80 -1.58 11.46
N LEU A 97 12.03 -0.40 10.88
CA LEU A 97 10.99 0.36 10.18
C LEU A 97 10.52 -0.35 8.92
N GLY A 98 11.43 -0.94 8.14
CA GLY A 98 11.08 -1.73 6.96
C GLY A 98 10.12 -2.86 7.29
N GLN A 99 10.35 -3.55 8.41
CA GLN A 99 9.45 -4.60 8.86
C GLN A 99 8.06 -4.08 9.26
N GLN A 100 8.01 -2.95 9.98
CA GLN A 100 6.73 -2.31 10.34
C GLN A 100 5.95 -1.85 9.10
N VAL A 101 6.64 -1.32 8.08
CA VAL A 101 6.01 -0.97 6.79
C VAL A 101 5.38 -2.22 6.16
N LEU A 102 6.09 -3.34 6.08
CA LEU A 102 5.53 -4.59 5.53
C LEU A 102 4.31 -5.09 6.32
N GLU A 103 4.35 -5.00 7.65
CA GLU A 103 3.25 -5.42 8.52
C GLU A 103 1.99 -4.56 8.30
N ILE A 104 2.13 -3.23 8.20
CA ILE A 104 0.98 -2.34 7.95
C ILE A 104 0.42 -2.51 6.54
N GLU A 105 1.27 -2.74 5.53
CA GLU A 105 0.80 -3.01 4.16
C GLU A 105 -0.03 -4.30 4.12
N ALA A 106 0.46 -5.38 4.74
CA ALA A 106 -0.26 -6.65 4.80
C ALA A 106 -1.57 -6.56 5.57
N LEU A 107 -1.66 -5.68 6.57
CA LEU A 107 -2.92 -5.37 7.24
C LEU A 107 -3.89 -4.61 6.32
N CYS A 108 -3.41 -3.56 5.65
CA CYS A 108 -4.22 -2.75 4.75
C CYS A 108 -4.77 -3.58 3.58
N GLU A 109 -3.95 -4.45 2.98
CA GLU A 109 -4.37 -5.35 1.90
C GLU A 109 -5.52 -6.27 2.33
N ARG A 110 -5.41 -6.88 3.51
CA ARG A 110 -6.46 -7.73 4.07
C ARG A 110 -7.75 -6.97 4.34
N ASN A 111 -7.66 -5.75 4.86
CA ASN A 111 -8.82 -4.91 5.15
C ASN A 111 -9.52 -4.47 3.86
N ALA A 112 -8.76 -3.98 2.87
CA ALA A 112 -9.31 -3.57 1.57
C ALA A 112 -9.98 -4.74 0.84
N SER A 113 -9.37 -5.94 0.87
CA SER A 113 -9.94 -7.15 0.29
C SER A 113 -11.24 -7.56 0.98
N THR A 114 -11.28 -7.50 2.31
CA THR A 114 -12.48 -7.78 3.11
C THR A 114 -13.62 -6.83 2.75
N GLN A 115 -13.34 -5.52 2.68
CA GLN A 115 -14.33 -4.51 2.35
C GLN A 115 -14.86 -4.68 0.92
N ARG A 116 -13.97 -4.92 -0.06
CA ARG A 116 -14.36 -5.20 -1.45
C ARG A 116 -15.30 -6.41 -1.52
N ASN A 117 -15.00 -7.49 -0.80
CA ASN A 117 -15.83 -8.69 -0.79
C ASN A 117 -17.19 -8.44 -0.13
N ALA A 118 -17.26 -7.60 0.91
CA ALA A 118 -18.52 -7.21 1.53
C ALA A 118 -19.41 -6.40 0.58
N VAL A 119 -18.84 -5.41 -0.11
CA VAL A 119 -19.55 -4.62 -1.13
C VAL A 119 -20.04 -5.50 -2.28
N ALA A 120 -19.20 -6.42 -2.76
CA ALA A 120 -19.59 -7.36 -3.82
C ALA A 120 -20.77 -8.25 -3.43
N LYS A 121 -20.80 -8.76 -2.18
CA LYS A 121 -21.94 -9.53 -1.66
C LYS A 121 -23.21 -8.71 -1.58
N GLN A 122 -23.13 -7.48 -1.09
CA GLN A 122 -24.28 -6.57 -1.03
C GLN A 122 -24.86 -6.33 -2.43
N ILE A 123 -24.01 -6.06 -3.42
CA ILE A 123 -24.45 -5.87 -4.81
C ILE A 123 -25.16 -7.13 -5.34
N GLN A 124 -24.62 -8.32 -5.08
CA GLN A 124 -25.25 -9.58 -5.49
C GLN A 124 -26.61 -9.81 -4.83
N GLU A 125 -26.73 -9.50 -3.54
CA GLU A 125 -28.00 -9.58 -2.79
C GLU A 125 -29.05 -8.63 -3.37
N PHE A 126 -28.67 -7.38 -3.67
CA PHE A 126 -29.56 -6.41 -4.34
C PHE A 126 -29.99 -6.89 -5.73
N SER A 127 -29.08 -7.41 -6.55
CA SER A 127 -29.43 -7.93 -7.87
C SER A 127 -30.37 -9.14 -7.78
N ASN A 128 -30.13 -10.05 -6.83
CA ASN A 128 -30.97 -11.24 -6.63
C ASN A 128 -32.38 -10.89 -6.10
N PHE A 129 -32.48 -9.83 -5.28
CA PHE A 129 -33.76 -9.31 -4.81
C PHE A 129 -34.61 -8.74 -5.95
N ASN A 130 -34.00 -7.97 -6.87
CA ASN A 130 -34.70 -7.40 -8.02
C ASN A 130 -35.19 -8.49 -8.99
N SER A 131 -34.37 -9.52 -9.26
CA SER A 131 -34.79 -10.62 -10.14
C SER A 131 -35.99 -11.39 -9.59
N ARG A 132 -36.04 -11.65 -8.28
CA ARG A 132 -37.19 -12.32 -7.63
C ARG A 132 -38.46 -11.46 -7.62
N SER A 133 -38.31 -10.14 -7.55
CA SER A 133 -39.45 -9.22 -7.59
C SER A 133 -40.04 -9.09 -8.98
N SER A 134 -39.22 -9.18 -10.03
CA SER A 134 -39.70 -9.13 -11.42
C SER A 134 -40.47 -10.39 -11.85
N ASP A 135 -40.10 -11.56 -11.33
CA ASP A 135 -40.83 -12.82 -11.60
C ASP A 135 -42.23 -12.82 -10.97
N SER A 136 -42.43 -12.12 -9.84
CA SER A 136 -43.74 -12.04 -9.17
C SER A 136 -44.76 -11.19 -9.95
N TYR A 137 -44.32 -10.22 -10.76
CA TYR A 137 -45.23 -9.42 -11.58
C TYR A 137 -45.58 -10.07 -12.92
N SER A 138 -44.91 -11.16 -13.31
CA SER A 138 -45.20 -11.88 -14.56
C SER A 138 -46.28 -12.96 -14.40
N LEU A 139 -46.56 -13.44 -13.18
CA LEU A 139 -47.51 -14.52 -12.94
C LEU A 139 -48.97 -14.06 -12.75
N ASP A 140 -49.19 -12.77 -12.50
CA ASP A 140 -50.53 -12.19 -12.30
C ASP A 140 -51.22 -11.74 -13.60
N ASP A 141 -50.48 -11.65 -14.72
CA ASP A 141 -51.03 -11.21 -16.02
C ASP A 141 -51.56 -12.39 -16.86
N GLU A 142 -50.99 -13.60 -16.71
CA GLU A 142 -51.48 -14.81 -17.40
C GLU A 142 -52.74 -15.42 -16.76
N THR A 143 -52.97 -15.20 -15.46
CA THR A 143 -54.15 -15.74 -14.76
C THR A 143 -55.42 -14.93 -14.99
N ARG A 144 -55.34 -13.64 -15.40
CA ARG A 144 -56.52 -12.80 -15.71
C ARG A 144 -57.09 -13.00 -17.10
N LEU A 145 -56.37 -13.63 -18.02
CA LEU A 145 -56.82 -13.86 -19.40
C LEU A 145 -57.55 -15.20 -19.59
N ALA A 146 -57.46 -16.12 -18.62
CA ALA A 146 -58.15 -17.42 -18.68
C ALA A 146 -59.58 -17.41 -18.10
N GLU A 147 -59.99 -16.39 -17.34
CA GLU A 147 -61.32 -16.33 -16.71
C GLU A 147 -62.41 -15.63 -17.56
N PHE A 148 -62.06 -15.13 -18.76
CA PHE A 148 -63.00 -14.37 -19.61
C PHE A 148 -63.56 -15.13 -20.82
N ASP A 149 -63.27 -16.42 -20.99
CA ASP A 149 -63.65 -17.21 -22.18
C ASP A 149 -64.65 -18.36 -21.91
N GLU A 150 -65.32 -18.38 -20.74
CA GLU A 150 -66.35 -19.39 -20.39
C GLU A 150 -67.78 -18.82 -20.28
N SER A 151 -68.14 -17.85 -21.14
CA SER A 151 -69.53 -17.40 -21.26
C SER A 151 -69.90 -16.97 -22.66
N SER A 152 -70.27 -17.93 -23.53
CA SER A 152 -71.35 -17.83 -24.53
C SER A 152 -71.69 -19.19 -25.14
#